data_AF-A0A965W5T0-F1
#
_entry.id   AF-A0A965W5T0-F1
#
_cell.length_a   1.000
_cell.length_b   1.000
_cell.length_c   1.000
_cell.angle_alpha   90.00
_cell.angle_beta   90.00
_cell.angle_gamma   90.00
#
_symmetry.space_group_name_H-M   'P 1'
#
loop_
_entity.id
_entity.type
_entity.pdbx_description
1 polymer ?
#
loop_
_entity_poly.entity_id
_entity_poly.type
_entity_poly.pdbx_seq_one_letter_code
_entity_poly.pdbx_strand_id
1 'polypeptide(L)'
;MYLKKSKYRLILLPFFVAFSSFVFFRALPHLIPPLSKHNLYFYYCTFINQVSIFLLGISFFILYKDKSFSKANGYICLLLFTLSSSVLLFFKHIGFQDISPFPFFTGCSFIFLFIAFRSLDFLNIKFIQWVGRVSFSMYLFHFLFAWGLSSQLNSILIINLNSYLILSISIMLTVLCSLLVATLTKYMIEDKGIELGFKIIKHKLNFI
;
A
#
# COMPACT_ATOMS: atom_id res chain seq x y z
N MET A 1 6.36 33.75 -1.82
CA MET A 1 7.81 33.44 -1.76
C MET A 1 8.18 32.38 -0.71
N TYR A 2 7.36 32.12 0.32
CA TYR A 2 7.60 31.09 1.36
C TYR A 2 7.52 29.62 0.90
N LEU A 3 6.92 29.33 -0.27
CA LEU A 3 6.71 27.95 -0.75
C LEU A 3 7.96 27.28 -1.36
N LYS A 4 8.98 28.05 -1.79
CA LYS A 4 10.16 27.47 -2.46
C LYS A 4 11.09 26.68 -1.51
N LYS A 5 11.23 27.14 -0.25
CA LYS A 5 11.99 26.41 0.80
C LYS A 5 11.23 25.18 1.35
N SER A 6 9.94 25.07 1.09
CA SER A 6 9.08 23.95 1.56
C SER A 6 9.34 22.65 0.80
N LYS A 7 9.67 22.73 -0.50
CA LYS A 7 9.80 21.55 -1.39
C LYS A 7 10.87 20.55 -0.93
N TYR A 8 12.04 21.03 -0.51
CA TYR A 8 13.12 20.16 -0.05
C TYR A 8 12.76 19.45 1.27
N ARG A 9 12.04 20.12 2.17
CA ARG A 9 11.59 19.52 3.45
C ARG A 9 10.58 18.39 3.21
N LEU A 10 9.73 18.53 2.21
CA LEU A 10 8.74 17.52 1.81
C LEU A 10 9.36 16.29 1.15
N ILE A 11 10.46 16.47 0.40
CA ILE A 11 11.22 15.35 -0.18
C ILE A 11 12.00 14.61 0.91
N LEU A 12 12.52 15.31 1.91
CA LEU A 12 13.31 14.70 2.99
C LEU A 12 12.45 13.90 3.99
N LEU A 13 11.15 14.21 4.11
CA LEU A 13 10.27 13.58 5.09
C LEU A 13 10.12 12.05 4.92
N PRO A 14 9.87 11.50 3.71
CA PRO A 14 9.84 10.05 3.50
C PRO A 14 11.18 9.37 3.77
N PHE A 15 12.30 10.02 3.43
CA PHE A 15 13.63 9.47 3.72
C PHE A 15 13.92 9.46 5.21
N PHE A 16 13.57 10.53 5.93
CA PHE A 16 13.69 10.58 7.38
C PHE A 16 12.83 9.49 8.03
N VAL A 17 11.60 9.28 7.56
CA VAL A 17 10.74 8.24 8.14
C VAL A 17 11.19 6.84 7.75
N ALA A 18 11.64 6.61 6.52
CA ALA A 18 12.24 5.34 6.11
C ALA A 18 13.49 5.04 6.95
N PHE A 19 14.33 6.04 7.19
CA PHE A 19 15.49 5.92 8.06
C PHE A 19 15.09 5.66 9.52
N SER A 20 14.10 6.37 10.06
CA SER A 20 13.62 6.12 11.42
C SER A 20 12.97 4.75 11.55
N SER A 21 12.28 4.27 10.51
CA SER A 21 11.70 2.92 10.45
C SER A 21 12.83 1.87 10.39
N PHE A 22 13.87 2.13 9.60
CA PHE A 22 15.08 1.32 9.55
C PHE A 22 15.73 1.19 10.93
N VAL A 23 15.98 2.32 11.57
CA VAL A 23 16.58 2.39 12.91
C VAL A 23 15.67 1.67 13.91
N PHE A 24 14.36 1.91 13.88
CA PHE A 24 13.41 1.25 14.77
C PHE A 24 13.43 -0.27 14.61
N PHE A 25 13.31 -0.79 13.38
CA PHE A 25 13.31 -2.24 13.16
C PHE A 25 14.66 -2.91 13.38
N ARG A 26 15.78 -2.19 13.24
CA ARG A 26 17.10 -2.73 13.58
C ARG A 26 17.38 -2.65 15.07
N ALA A 27 16.97 -1.58 15.75
CA ALA A 27 17.25 -1.38 17.18
C ALA A 27 16.27 -2.16 18.07
N LEU A 28 14.99 -2.25 17.70
CA LEU A 28 13.95 -2.84 18.54
C LEU A 28 14.19 -4.32 18.89
N PRO A 29 14.65 -5.19 17.97
CA PRO A 29 14.99 -6.58 18.30
C PRO A 29 16.15 -6.71 19.30
N HIS A 30 16.98 -5.67 19.46
CA HIS A 30 18.03 -5.62 20.47
C HIS A 30 17.56 -5.05 21.81
N LEU A 31 16.46 -4.29 21.81
CA LEU A 31 15.86 -3.69 23.01
C LEU A 31 14.80 -4.59 23.66
N ILE A 32 14.26 -5.56 22.93
CA ILE A 32 13.24 -6.49 23.41
C ILE A 32 13.84 -7.91 23.38
N PRO A 33 13.70 -8.72 24.45
CA PRO A 33 14.21 -10.10 24.50
C PRO A 33 13.74 -10.93 23.30
N PRO A 34 14.47 -12.02 22.93
CA PRO A 34 14.33 -12.72 21.67
C PRO A 34 12.87 -13.00 21.34
N LEU A 35 12.37 -12.23 20.39
CA LEU A 35 11.00 -12.27 19.95
C LEU A 35 10.78 -13.59 19.20
N SER A 36 9.73 -14.33 19.57
CA SER A 36 9.28 -15.49 18.80
C SER A 36 8.97 -15.05 17.36
N LYS A 37 9.06 -15.97 16.38
CA LYS A 37 8.74 -15.68 14.96
C LYS A 37 7.35 -15.03 14.79
N HIS A 38 6.40 -15.32 15.67
CA HIS A 38 5.07 -14.71 15.67
C HIS A 38 5.09 -13.21 15.98
N ASN A 39 5.98 -12.76 16.86
CA ASN A 39 6.07 -11.34 17.23
C ASN A 39 6.66 -10.50 16.10
N LEU A 40 7.60 -11.04 15.31
CA LEU A 40 8.17 -10.35 14.15
C LEU A 40 7.09 -10.01 13.09
N TYR A 41 6.13 -10.91 12.88
CA TYR A 41 5.00 -10.65 11.97
C TYR A 41 4.12 -9.51 12.47
N PHE A 42 3.81 -9.50 13.77
CA PHE A 42 3.06 -8.39 14.38
C PHE A 42 3.78 -7.05 14.16
N TYR A 43 5.08 -6.97 14.43
CA TYR A 43 5.87 -5.75 14.19
C TYR A 43 5.85 -5.31 12.73
N TYR A 44 6.02 -6.23 11.79
CA TYR A 44 5.95 -5.94 10.35
C TYR A 44 4.57 -5.33 9.97
N CYS A 45 3.50 -5.85 10.56
CA CYS A 45 2.14 -5.38 10.35
C CYS A 45 1.77 -4.13 11.17
N THR A 46 2.64 -3.63 12.05
CA THR A 46 2.33 -2.42 12.83
C THR A 46 2.14 -1.21 11.93
N PHE A 47 1.24 -0.33 12.37
CA PHE A 47 1.01 0.96 11.73
C PHE A 47 2.30 1.75 11.53
N ILE A 48 3.22 1.71 12.50
CA ILE A 48 4.52 2.41 12.46
C ILE A 48 5.31 2.06 11.19
N ASN A 49 5.36 0.76 10.83
CA ASN A 49 6.06 0.32 9.62
C ASN A 49 5.40 0.88 8.35
N GLN A 50 4.08 0.98 8.35
CA GLN A 50 3.29 1.49 7.23
C GLN A 50 3.35 3.02 7.11
N VAL A 51 3.68 3.76 8.18
CA VAL A 51 3.81 5.23 8.17
C VAL A 51 4.81 5.68 7.08
N SER A 52 5.89 4.94 6.87
CA SER A 52 6.88 5.24 5.84
C SER A 52 6.26 5.30 4.43
N ILE A 53 5.39 4.34 4.09
CA ILE A 53 4.67 4.30 2.81
C ILE A 53 3.64 5.43 2.74
N PHE A 54 2.90 5.69 3.82
CA PHE A 54 1.91 6.76 3.84
C PHE A 54 2.54 8.14 3.59
N LEU A 55 3.66 8.43 4.27
CA LEU A 55 4.37 9.69 4.09
C LEU A 55 4.99 9.79 2.70
N LEU A 56 5.50 8.69 2.16
CA LEU A 56 5.93 8.64 0.77
C LEU A 56 4.79 8.99 -0.19
N GLY A 57 3.60 8.43 0.01
CA GLY A 57 2.40 8.75 -0.77
C GLY A 57 1.98 10.23 -0.64
N ILE A 58 2.01 10.79 0.56
CA ILE A 58 1.71 12.21 0.82
C ILE A 58 2.72 13.12 0.12
N SER A 59 4.02 12.86 0.28
CA SER A 59 5.08 13.61 -0.39
C SER A 59 4.95 13.53 -1.90
N PHE A 60 4.67 12.34 -2.43
CA PHE A 60 4.41 12.16 -3.85
C PHE A 60 3.21 12.98 -4.32
N PHE A 61 2.08 12.95 -3.61
CA PHE A 61 0.89 13.73 -3.95
C PHE A 61 1.16 15.24 -4.00
N ILE A 62 1.95 15.76 -3.07
CA ILE A 62 2.31 17.18 -3.04
C ILE A 62 3.20 17.54 -4.23
N LEU A 63 4.24 16.74 -4.50
CA LEU A 63 5.11 16.93 -5.68
C LEU A 63 4.35 16.77 -7.00
N TYR A 64 3.35 15.89 -7.02
CA TYR A 64 2.45 15.69 -8.14
C TYR A 64 1.62 16.94 -8.43
N LYS A 65 1.01 17.55 -7.40
CA LYS A 65 0.26 18.82 -7.54
C LYS A 65 1.11 19.96 -8.07
N ASP A 66 2.39 19.98 -7.70
CA ASP A 66 3.37 20.95 -8.19
C ASP A 66 3.81 20.73 -9.66
N LYS A 67 3.21 19.74 -10.35
CA LYS A 67 3.55 19.34 -11.72
C LYS A 67 5.00 18.88 -11.90
N SER A 68 5.73 18.58 -10.84
CA SER A 68 7.13 18.11 -10.90
C SER A 68 7.29 16.85 -11.76
N PHE A 69 6.25 16.02 -11.83
CA PHE A 69 6.23 14.77 -12.59
C PHE A 69 5.40 14.83 -13.89
N SER A 70 5.00 16.03 -14.36
CA SER A 70 4.10 16.14 -15.52
C SER A 70 4.72 15.67 -16.84
N LYS A 71 6.05 15.57 -16.92
CA LYS A 71 6.80 15.16 -18.12
C LYS A 71 7.40 13.76 -18.01
N ALA A 72 7.06 13.00 -16.97
CA ALA A 72 7.62 11.67 -16.78
C ALA A 72 7.08 10.70 -17.85
N ASN A 73 7.98 9.98 -18.53
CA ASN A 73 7.62 9.00 -19.54
C ASN A 73 7.07 7.73 -18.88
N GLY A 74 5.82 7.38 -19.20
CA GLY A 74 5.12 6.23 -18.61
C GLY A 74 5.83 4.90 -18.85
N TYR A 75 6.41 4.67 -20.03
CA TYR A 75 7.13 3.43 -20.34
C TYR A 75 8.40 3.28 -19.52
N ILE A 76 9.15 4.38 -19.33
CA ILE A 76 10.34 4.38 -18.46
C ILE A 76 9.93 4.08 -17.01
N CYS A 77 8.85 4.70 -16.54
CA CYS A 77 8.35 4.40 -15.20
C CYS A 77 7.88 2.95 -15.05
N LEU A 78 7.22 2.38 -16.07
CA LEU A 78 6.84 0.96 -16.05
C LEU A 78 8.07 0.04 -15.99
N LEU A 79 9.13 0.35 -16.75
CA LEU A 79 10.41 -0.37 -16.68
C LEU A 79 11.03 -0.26 -15.28
N LEU A 80 11.09 0.95 -14.72
CA LEU A 80 11.63 1.18 -13.38
C LEU A 80 10.83 0.45 -12.30
N PHE A 81 9.50 0.41 -12.40
CA PHE A 81 8.65 -0.41 -11.54
C PHE A 81 9.01 -1.90 -11.63
N THR A 82 9.13 -2.44 -12.85
CA THR A 82 9.45 -3.85 -13.07
C THR A 82 10.83 -4.20 -12.53
N LEU A 83 11.84 -3.36 -12.79
CA LEU A 83 13.20 -3.56 -12.31
C LEU A 83 13.28 -3.49 -10.80
N SER A 84 12.73 -2.45 -10.18
CA SER A 84 12.72 -2.29 -8.72
C SER A 84 11.98 -3.44 -8.02
N SER A 85 10.83 -3.85 -8.55
CA SER A 85 10.08 -4.99 -8.01
C SER A 85 10.84 -6.30 -8.15
N SER A 86 11.48 -6.53 -9.31
CA SER A 86 12.31 -7.73 -9.54
C SER A 86 13.49 -7.81 -8.60
N VAL A 87 14.18 -6.68 -8.36
CA VAL A 87 15.28 -6.59 -7.40
C VAL A 87 14.81 -6.88 -5.98
N LEU A 88 13.65 -6.35 -5.57
CA LEU A 88 13.07 -6.64 -4.25
C LEU A 88 12.72 -8.13 -4.10
N LEU A 89 12.13 -8.74 -5.12
CA LEU A 89 11.82 -10.17 -5.14
C LEU A 89 13.09 -11.03 -5.12
N PHE A 90 14.14 -10.63 -5.83
CA PHE A 90 15.43 -11.30 -5.83
C PHE A 90 16.05 -11.28 -4.43
N PHE A 91 16.10 -10.12 -3.76
CA PHE A 91 16.59 -10.03 -2.38
C PHE A 91 15.81 -10.93 -1.43
N LYS A 92 14.48 -10.97 -1.56
CA LYS A 92 13.63 -11.89 -0.78
C LYS A 92 14.00 -13.36 -1.03
N HIS A 93 14.27 -13.72 -2.29
CA HIS A 93 14.61 -15.09 -2.68
C HIS A 93 15.95 -15.55 -2.09
N ILE A 94 16.98 -14.70 -2.09
CA ILE A 94 18.30 -15.04 -1.52
C ILE A 94 18.37 -14.95 0.01
N GLY A 95 17.21 -14.96 0.69
CA GLY A 95 17.16 -15.06 2.15
C GLY A 95 17.41 -13.75 2.89
N PHE A 96 17.46 -12.61 2.21
CA PHE A 96 17.45 -11.31 2.88
C PHE A 96 16.03 -10.98 3.38
N GLN A 97 15.62 -11.67 4.46
CA GLN A 97 14.29 -11.53 5.06
C GLN A 97 14.21 -10.35 6.06
N ASP A 98 15.34 -9.90 6.61
CA ASP A 98 15.43 -8.86 7.65
C ASP A 98 15.47 -7.42 7.13
N ILE A 99 15.05 -7.19 5.88
CA ILE A 99 15.19 -5.88 5.26
C ILE A 99 14.01 -4.98 5.65
N SER A 100 14.14 -4.35 6.81
CA SER A 100 13.31 -3.26 7.31
C SER A 100 12.89 -2.19 6.28
N PRO A 101 13.70 -1.77 5.28
CA PRO A 101 13.28 -0.73 4.34
C PRO A 101 12.44 -1.25 3.16
N PHE A 102 12.08 -2.53 3.11
CA PHE A 102 11.23 -3.08 2.04
C PHE A 102 9.92 -2.31 1.81
N PRO A 103 9.16 -1.91 2.85
CA PRO A 103 7.97 -1.09 2.68
C PRO A 103 8.25 0.20 1.91
N PHE A 104 9.34 0.91 2.25
CA PHE A 104 9.73 2.13 1.56
C PHE A 104 10.07 1.89 0.09
N PHE A 105 10.92 0.91 -0.22
CA PHE A 105 11.28 0.59 -1.61
C PHE A 105 10.09 0.09 -2.43
N THR A 106 9.20 -0.66 -1.79
CA THR A 106 7.93 -1.08 -2.39
C THR A 106 7.08 0.13 -2.72
N GLY A 107 6.93 1.09 -1.79
CA GLY A 107 6.25 2.35 -2.03
C GLY A 107 6.87 3.15 -3.18
N CYS A 108 8.20 3.22 -3.27
CA CYS A 108 8.90 3.87 -4.39
C CYS A 108 8.59 3.20 -5.73
N SER A 109 8.56 1.86 -5.75
CA SER A 109 8.17 1.09 -6.93
C SER A 109 6.73 1.43 -7.36
N PHE A 110 5.81 1.52 -6.40
CA PHE A 110 4.42 1.91 -6.65
C PHE A 110 4.25 3.35 -7.16
N ILE A 111 5.14 4.29 -6.81
CA ILE A 111 5.13 5.63 -7.43
C ILE A 111 5.39 5.53 -8.92
N PHE A 112 6.37 4.72 -9.35
CA PHE A 112 6.63 4.52 -10.78
C PHE A 112 5.43 3.88 -11.47
N LEU A 113 4.80 2.89 -10.82
CA LEU A 113 3.58 2.29 -11.33
C LEU A 113 2.47 3.34 -11.50
N PHE A 114 2.22 4.17 -10.49
CA PHE A 114 1.23 5.23 -10.56
C PHE A 114 1.48 6.19 -11.73
N ILE A 115 2.73 6.62 -11.93
CA ILE A 115 3.09 7.50 -13.06
C ILE A 115 2.86 6.77 -14.39
N ALA A 116 3.18 5.48 -14.48
CA ALA A 116 2.90 4.69 -15.68
C ALA A 116 1.40 4.62 -15.97
N PHE A 117 0.56 4.32 -14.97
CA PHE A 117 -0.90 4.31 -15.10
C PHE A 117 -1.47 5.65 -15.56
N ARG A 118 -0.90 6.76 -15.08
CA ARG A 118 -1.31 8.10 -15.50
C ARG A 118 -0.96 8.37 -16.96
N SER A 119 0.24 8.00 -17.38
CA SER A 119 0.80 8.37 -18.69
C SER A 119 0.42 7.42 -19.82
N LEU A 120 -0.06 6.21 -19.49
CA LEU A 120 -0.37 5.16 -20.47
C LEU A 120 -1.87 4.81 -20.42
N ASP A 121 -2.63 5.27 -21.41
CA ASP A 121 -4.09 5.14 -21.43
C ASP A 121 -4.59 3.69 -21.37
N PHE A 122 -3.85 2.75 -21.96
CA PHE A 122 -4.21 1.32 -21.94
C PHE A 122 -4.15 0.70 -20.54
N LEU A 123 -3.37 1.28 -19.62
CA LEU A 123 -3.36 0.87 -18.21
C LEU A 123 -4.52 1.54 -17.44
N ASN A 124 -5.01 2.68 -17.91
CA ASN A 124 -6.00 3.50 -17.21
C ASN A 124 -7.46 3.14 -17.55
N ILE A 125 -7.77 1.84 -17.60
CA ILE A 125 -9.13 1.38 -17.91
C ILE A 125 -10.09 1.62 -16.74
N LYS A 126 -11.38 1.84 -17.07
CA LYS A 126 -12.44 2.15 -16.07
C LYS A 126 -12.52 1.15 -14.93
N PHE A 127 -12.30 -0.13 -15.22
CA PHE A 127 -12.31 -1.19 -14.21
C PHE A 127 -11.21 -1.00 -13.16
N ILE A 128 -9.97 -0.78 -13.60
CA ILE A 128 -8.85 -0.58 -12.67
C ILE A 128 -9.03 0.71 -11.87
N GLN A 129 -9.53 1.78 -12.49
CA GLN A 129 -9.88 3.00 -11.76
C GLN A 129 -10.95 2.75 -10.68
N TRP A 130 -11.95 1.92 -10.97
CA TRP A 130 -12.97 1.55 -10.01
C TRP A 130 -12.39 0.74 -8.85
N VAL A 131 -11.57 -0.27 -9.14
CA VAL A 131 -10.84 -1.03 -8.10
C VAL A 131 -9.98 -0.09 -7.24
N GLY A 132 -9.26 0.85 -7.87
CA GLY A 132 -8.48 1.86 -7.16
C GLY A 132 -9.32 2.70 -6.19
N ARG A 133 -10.54 3.09 -6.57
CA ARG A 133 -11.46 3.85 -5.72
C ARG A 133 -12.00 3.07 -4.52
N VAL A 134 -12.06 1.74 -4.58
CA VAL A 134 -12.50 0.88 -3.46
C VAL A 134 -11.33 0.22 -2.72
N SER A 135 -10.09 0.46 -3.16
CA SER A 135 -8.90 -0.24 -2.67
C SER A 135 -8.63 -0.09 -1.18
N PHE A 136 -8.95 1.07 -0.59
CA PHE A 136 -8.82 1.29 0.85
C PHE A 136 -9.76 0.38 1.64
N SER A 137 -11.05 0.39 1.30
CA SER A 137 -12.03 -0.54 1.87
C SER A 137 -11.63 -2.00 1.60
N MET A 138 -11.16 -2.34 0.40
CA MET A 138 -10.66 -3.69 0.10
C MET A 138 -9.56 -4.10 1.07
N TYR A 139 -8.56 -3.24 1.29
CA TYR A 139 -7.45 -3.53 2.21
C TYR A 139 -7.93 -3.89 3.62
N LEU A 140 -8.93 -3.18 4.14
CA LEU A 140 -9.49 -3.43 5.47
C LEU A 140 -10.15 -4.82 5.58
N PHE A 141 -10.94 -5.20 4.56
CA PHE A 141 -11.67 -6.48 4.59
C PHE A 141 -10.88 -7.65 4.02
N HIS A 142 -9.80 -7.39 3.27
CA HIS A 142 -9.04 -8.42 2.57
C HIS A 142 -8.52 -9.49 3.51
N PHE A 143 -8.03 -9.11 4.69
CA PHE A 143 -7.47 -10.05 5.65
C PHE A 143 -8.51 -11.06 6.17
N LEU A 144 -9.77 -10.63 6.34
CA LEU A 144 -10.86 -11.48 6.84
C LEU A 144 -11.10 -12.64 5.87
N PHE A 145 -11.12 -12.36 4.58
CA PHE A 145 -11.25 -13.38 3.55
C PHE A 145 -9.94 -14.16 3.36
N ALA A 146 -8.81 -13.47 3.33
CA ALA A 146 -7.51 -14.09 3.10
C ALA A 146 -7.14 -15.11 4.19
N TRP A 147 -7.60 -14.93 5.43
CA TRP A 147 -7.37 -15.91 6.51
C TRP A 147 -8.57 -16.80 6.77
N GLY A 148 -9.77 -16.23 6.89
CA GLY A 148 -10.98 -17.00 7.21
C GLY A 148 -11.41 -17.90 6.07
N LEU A 149 -11.66 -17.31 4.90
CA LEU A 149 -12.17 -18.03 3.74
C LEU A 149 -11.14 -19.02 3.18
N SER A 150 -9.88 -18.62 3.06
CA SER A 150 -8.83 -19.52 2.54
C SER A 150 -8.62 -20.76 3.40
N SER A 151 -8.68 -20.63 4.74
CA SER A 151 -8.55 -21.75 5.67
C SER A 151 -9.69 -22.76 5.51
N GLN A 152 -10.93 -22.25 5.40
CA GLN A 152 -12.11 -23.09 5.16
C GLN A 152 -12.09 -23.76 3.78
N LEU A 153 -11.68 -23.04 2.74
CA LEU A 153 -11.53 -23.62 1.40
C LEU A 153 -10.47 -24.70 1.38
N ASN A 154 -9.34 -24.47 2.06
CA ASN A 154 -8.27 -25.45 2.14
C ASN A 154 -8.75 -26.73 2.84
N SER A 155 -9.47 -26.64 3.97
CA SER A 155 -9.96 -27.84 4.66
C SER A 155 -10.95 -28.66 3.83
N ILE A 156 -11.73 -28.02 2.95
CA ILE A 156 -12.72 -28.69 2.08
C ILE A 156 -12.05 -29.27 0.82
N LEU A 157 -11.12 -28.55 0.20
CA LEU A 157 -10.61 -28.85 -1.13
C LEU A 157 -9.29 -29.64 -1.15
N ILE A 158 -8.55 -29.69 -0.03
CA ILE A 158 -7.19 -30.29 0.03
C ILE A 158 -7.13 -31.76 -0.39
N ILE A 159 -8.22 -32.50 -0.25
CA ILE A 159 -8.26 -33.94 -0.56
C ILE A 159 -8.31 -34.17 -2.07
N ASN A 160 -8.86 -33.23 -2.85
CA ASN A 160 -9.27 -33.48 -4.24
C ASN A 160 -8.53 -32.63 -5.28
N LEU A 161 -7.80 -31.59 -4.86
CA LEU A 161 -7.18 -30.64 -5.79
C LEU A 161 -5.69 -30.44 -5.50
N ASN A 162 -4.95 -30.11 -6.56
CA ASN A 162 -3.56 -29.67 -6.45
C ASN A 162 -3.47 -28.37 -5.63
N SER A 163 -2.44 -28.26 -4.77
CA SER A 163 -2.20 -27.09 -3.92
C SER A 163 -2.11 -25.77 -4.69
N TYR A 164 -1.56 -25.77 -5.91
CA TYR A 164 -1.52 -24.57 -6.77
C TYR A 164 -2.92 -24.13 -7.20
N LEU A 165 -3.80 -25.07 -7.53
CA LEU A 165 -5.20 -24.77 -7.88
C LEU A 165 -5.96 -24.22 -6.68
N ILE A 166 -5.78 -24.83 -5.51
CA ILE A 166 -6.39 -24.36 -4.26
C ILE A 166 -5.94 -22.93 -3.96
N LEU A 167 -4.65 -22.63 -4.14
CA LEU A 167 -4.11 -21.28 -3.99
C LEU A 167 -4.74 -20.30 -4.98
N SER A 168 -4.80 -20.64 -6.27
CA SER A 168 -5.41 -19.79 -7.30
C SER A 168 -6.89 -19.50 -7.00
N ILE A 169 -7.65 -20.52 -6.64
CA ILE A 169 -9.07 -20.40 -6.25
C ILE A 169 -9.19 -19.51 -5.01
N SER A 170 -8.38 -19.74 -3.99
CA SER A 170 -8.40 -18.97 -2.75
C SER A 170 -8.08 -17.50 -2.99
N ILE A 171 -7.09 -17.19 -3.83
CA ILE A 171 -6.75 -15.81 -4.21
C ILE A 171 -7.91 -15.16 -4.96
N MET A 172 -8.47 -15.83 -5.98
CA MET A 172 -9.59 -15.30 -6.75
C MET A 172 -10.80 -15.01 -5.86
N LEU A 173 -11.21 -15.97 -5.03
CA LEU A 173 -12.34 -15.80 -4.12
C LEU A 173 -12.06 -14.71 -3.09
N THR A 174 -10.87 -14.66 -2.51
CA THR A 174 -10.48 -13.60 -1.58
C THR A 174 -10.61 -12.23 -2.24
N VAL A 175 -10.06 -12.04 -3.44
CA VAL A 175 -10.13 -10.75 -4.16
C VAL A 175 -11.57 -10.39 -4.49
N LEU A 176 -12.36 -11.33 -5.01
CA LEU A 176 -13.76 -11.09 -5.39
C LEU A 176 -14.63 -10.75 -4.17
N CYS A 177 -14.56 -11.54 -3.09
CA CYS A 177 -15.30 -11.26 -1.86
C CYS A 177 -14.88 -9.93 -1.24
N SER A 178 -13.57 -9.64 -1.21
CA SER A 178 -13.05 -8.35 -0.71
C SER A 178 -13.59 -7.19 -1.53
N LEU A 179 -13.61 -7.32 -2.86
CA LEU A 179 -14.08 -6.28 -3.77
C LEU A 179 -15.58 -6.02 -3.62
N LEU A 180 -16.38 -7.07 -3.48
CA LEU A 180 -17.82 -6.98 -3.24
C LEU A 180 -18.12 -6.25 -1.93
N VAL A 181 -17.53 -6.71 -0.83
CA VAL A 181 -17.73 -6.07 0.48
C VAL A 181 -17.21 -4.65 0.48
N ALA A 182 -16.03 -4.40 -0.09
CA ALA A 182 -15.46 -3.06 -0.18
C ALA A 182 -16.35 -2.08 -0.96
N THR A 183 -17.00 -2.56 -2.01
CA THR A 183 -17.93 -1.73 -2.80
C THR A 183 -19.14 -1.34 -1.97
N LEU A 184 -19.72 -2.29 -1.22
CA LEU A 184 -20.85 -2.05 -0.33
C LEU A 184 -20.47 -1.09 0.80
N THR A 185 -19.35 -1.35 1.48
CA THR A 185 -18.91 -0.55 2.63
C THR A 185 -18.47 0.84 2.22
N LYS A 186 -17.84 0.98 1.04
CA LYS A 186 -17.52 2.30 0.50
C LYS A 186 -18.78 3.15 0.36
N TYR A 187 -19.81 2.61 -0.29
CA TYR A 187 -21.06 3.32 -0.51
C TYR A 187 -21.82 3.59 0.80
N MET A 188 -21.91 2.59 1.68
CA MET A 188 -22.73 2.66 2.89
C MET A 188 -22.09 3.44 4.04
N ILE A 189 -20.75 3.41 4.16
CA ILE A 189 -20.02 3.91 5.33
C ILE A 189 -18.99 4.96 4.91
N GLU A 190 -18.07 4.62 4.00
CA GLU A 190 -16.91 5.48 3.68
C GLU A 190 -17.35 6.82 3.07
N ASP A 191 -18.15 6.78 2.01
CA ASP A 191 -18.62 7.97 1.30
C ASP A 191 -19.45 8.87 2.22
N LYS A 192 -20.32 8.28 3.07
CA LYS A 192 -21.10 9.02 4.07
C LYS A 192 -20.23 9.64 5.16
N GLY A 193 -19.20 8.92 5.61
CA GLY A 193 -18.23 9.41 6.60
C GLY A 193 -17.42 10.58 6.06
N ILE A 194 -16.97 10.50 4.80
CA ILE A 194 -16.28 11.60 4.10
C ILE A 194 -17.20 12.82 4.00
N GLU A 195 -18.45 12.63 3.58
CA GLU A 195 -19.44 13.72 3.47
C GLU A 195 -19.68 14.40 4.83
N LEU A 196 -19.85 13.61 5.89
CA LEU A 196 -19.98 14.13 7.26
C LEU A 196 -18.74 14.94 7.67
N GLY A 197 -17.55 14.45 7.37
CA GLY A 197 -16.29 15.18 7.62
C GLY A 197 -16.25 16.54 6.92
N PHE A 198 -16.64 16.60 5.65
CA PHE A 198 -16.74 17.85 4.91
C PHE A 198 -17.76 18.82 5.51
N LYS A 199 -18.92 18.31 5.95
CA LYS A 199 -19.95 19.13 6.62
C LYS A 199 -19.41 19.76 7.91
N ILE A 200 -18.69 19.00 8.73
CA ILE A 200 -18.11 19.48 10.00
C ILE A 200 -17.06 20.58 9.74
N ILE A 201 -16.16 20.38 8.77
CA ILE A 201 -15.11 21.36 8.44
C ILE A 201 -15.74 22.66 7.92
N LYS A 202 -16.70 22.55 6.98
CA LYS A 202 -17.38 23.72 6.41
C LYS A 202 -18.12 24.52 7.48
N HIS A 203 -18.77 23.83 8.42
CA HIS A 203 -19.46 24.50 9.52
C HIS A 203 -18.49 25.29 10.41
N LYS A 204 -17.34 24.69 10.78
CA LYS A 204 -16.32 25.39 11.57
C LYS A 204 -15.72 26.61 10.87
N LEU A 205 -15.49 26.53 9.55
CA LEU A 205 -14.94 27.66 8.78
C LEU A 205 -15.93 28.82 8.62
N ASN A 206 -17.23 28.57 8.65
CA ASN A 206 -18.25 29.64 8.62
C ASN A 206 -18.44 30.33 9.98
N PHE A 207 -17.87 29.77 11.05
CA PHE A 207 -17.93 30.32 12.40
C PHE A 207 -16.70 31.19 12.76
N ILE A 208 -15.71 31.25 11.88
CA ILE A 208 -14.48 32.06 12.01
C ILE A 208 -14.57 33.21 11.02
#